data_AF-A0A9P6JUM4-F1
#
_entry.id   AF-A0A9P6JUM4-F1
#
_cell.length_a   1.000
_cell.length_b   1.000
_cell.length_c   1.000
_cell.angle_alpha   90.00
_cell.angle_beta   90.00
_cell.angle_gamma   90.00
#
_symmetry.space_group_name_H-M   'P 1'
#
loop_
_entity.id
_entity.type
_entity.pdbx_description
1 polymer ?
#
loop_
_entity_poly.entity_id
_entity_poly.type
_entity_poly.pdbx_seq_one_letter_code
_entity_poly.pdbx_strand_id
1 'polypeptide(L)'
;MFMVTACVGAHPFFFVFSSRKNDRESRALSGESERQSRLCHELEKELHRLEKDEMNLQSNLRDQKRLAEDVARMREEIGALAAQSKDSDAKLAEAFAPQQALQERFRQVKTEMDAKIHEAQQNSEDLNRSIDRLNDMNKSIERYVKGKRARTLEDCSAALKESEARGKELQAEVEGVRAAIAVIEKEINESGATISNLRDNIIVRKLKEKIGIIDQEIESYDMEEAAKARRTYEDKYEPAKAREQKLNETYHLRTGELGSMKAQTKTLEDDLKQFKDVYKKYTNQLIKVKVSDMANNDLEKYAKALDNAIMKYHGLKMEEVNDTMKHLWNKTYQGTDIDGIKIVSDVEGGVTKRSYNYRVVMTKDQVEMDMRGRCSAGQKMLASIIIRLALSDSFGQNCGILALDEPTNALDTENIDALAASLVDIINERKTHSNFQLIIITHDENFLRKLGQADVMEYYWSVPWFNIIGLPR
;
A
#
# COMPACT_ATOMS: atom_id res chain seq x y z
N MET A 1 -82.54 76.50 52.28
CA MET A 1 -83.20 77.79 52.58
C MET A 1 -84.64 77.67 52.10
N PHE A 2 -85.59 78.02 52.98
CA PHE A 2 -87.07 78.01 52.88
C PHE A 2 -87.64 78.32 51.46
N MET A 3 -88.85 77.94 51.03
CA MET A 3 -90.15 77.93 51.71
C MET A 3 -91.23 77.27 50.81
N VAL A 4 -92.24 76.70 51.47
CA VAL A 4 -93.49 76.10 50.96
C VAL A 4 -94.46 77.14 50.38
N THR A 5 -95.25 76.81 49.35
CA THR A 5 -96.71 77.11 49.36
C THR A 5 -97.50 76.25 48.38
N ALA A 6 -98.54 75.60 48.89
CA ALA A 6 -99.65 75.01 48.15
C ALA A 6 -100.81 76.02 48.09
N CYS A 7 -101.63 75.97 47.03
CA CYS A 7 -103.01 76.45 47.08
C CYS A 7 -103.90 75.61 46.15
N VAL A 8 -105.06 75.24 46.69
CA VAL A 8 -106.08 74.34 46.14
C VAL A 8 -107.25 75.19 45.60
N GLY A 9 -107.83 74.76 44.47
CA GLY A 9 -109.30 74.64 44.40
C GLY A 9 -110.05 75.27 43.22
N ALA A 10 -110.94 74.43 42.67
CA ALA A 10 -112.14 74.69 41.84
C ALA A 10 -111.91 75.03 40.34
N HIS A 11 -112.58 74.46 39.34
CA HIS A 11 -113.46 73.29 39.15
C HIS A 11 -113.63 73.12 37.60
N PRO A 12 -114.28 72.07 37.07
CA PRO A 12 -113.99 71.53 35.75
C PRO A 12 -115.05 71.93 34.70
N PHE A 13 -114.75 71.72 33.43
CA PHE A 13 -115.62 71.16 32.37
C PHE A 13 -115.03 71.55 31.00
N PHE A 14 -115.22 70.66 30.02
CA PHE A 14 -114.77 70.75 28.62
C PHE A 14 -113.30 70.45 28.34
N PHE A 15 -113.00 69.22 27.90
CA PHE A 15 -112.32 68.90 26.62
C PHE A 15 -111.74 67.45 26.61
N VAL A 16 -112.61 66.43 26.68
CA VAL A 16 -112.18 65.02 26.55
C VAL A 16 -111.90 64.61 25.09
N PHE A 17 -112.17 65.47 24.10
CA PHE A 17 -112.00 65.12 22.67
C PHE A 17 -110.74 65.67 21.97
N SER A 18 -109.95 66.56 22.60
CA SER A 18 -108.72 67.13 22.02
C SER A 18 -107.45 66.32 22.32
N SER A 19 -107.36 65.73 23.51
CA SER A 19 -106.13 65.05 24.00
C SER A 19 -105.74 63.81 23.18
N ARG A 20 -106.71 63.05 22.64
CA ARG A 20 -106.44 61.84 21.85
C ARG A 20 -105.88 62.14 20.45
N LYS A 21 -106.11 63.33 19.91
CA LYS A 21 -105.60 63.76 18.60
C LYS A 21 -104.15 64.24 18.74
N ASN A 22 -103.87 65.01 19.80
CA ASN A 22 -102.50 65.42 20.16
C ASN A 22 -101.61 64.24 20.56
N ASP A 23 -102.14 63.20 21.23
CA ASP A 23 -101.36 61.99 21.56
C ASP A 23 -101.02 61.16 20.32
N ARG A 24 -101.87 61.16 19.28
CA ARG A 24 -101.58 60.49 18.00
C ARG A 24 -100.53 61.24 17.19
N GLU A 25 -100.62 62.56 17.14
CA GLU A 25 -99.63 63.41 16.47
C GLU A 25 -98.28 63.38 17.19
N SER A 26 -98.26 63.36 18.52
CA SER A 26 -97.05 63.17 19.34
C SER A 26 -96.39 61.80 19.09
N ARG A 27 -97.17 60.71 19.01
CA ARG A 27 -96.63 59.38 18.66
C ARG A 27 -96.13 59.29 17.22
N ALA A 28 -96.78 59.98 16.27
CA ALA A 28 -96.31 60.05 14.89
C ALA A 28 -94.99 60.84 14.77
N LEU A 29 -94.89 61.99 15.47
CA LEU A 29 -93.67 62.79 15.55
C LEU A 29 -92.54 62.05 16.29
N SER A 30 -92.85 61.29 17.35
CA SER A 30 -91.88 60.44 18.04
C SER A 30 -91.39 59.30 17.13
N GLY A 31 -92.28 58.69 16.35
CA GLY A 31 -91.92 57.65 15.38
C GLY A 31 -91.05 58.19 14.23
N GLU A 32 -91.34 59.40 13.74
CA GLU A 32 -90.51 60.06 12.72
C GLU A 32 -89.15 60.49 13.29
N SER A 33 -89.10 61.00 14.52
CA SER A 33 -87.86 61.31 15.25
C SER A 33 -87.00 60.06 15.48
N GLU A 34 -87.61 58.94 15.89
CA GLU A 34 -86.91 57.65 16.01
C GLU A 34 -86.40 57.14 14.66
N ARG A 35 -87.17 57.33 13.58
CA ARG A 35 -86.75 56.94 12.21
C ARG A 35 -85.57 57.79 11.74
N GLN A 36 -85.62 59.10 11.96
CA GLN A 36 -84.50 60.00 11.65
C GLN A 36 -83.27 59.70 12.50
N SER A 37 -83.46 59.39 13.79
CA SER A 37 -82.36 58.99 14.69
C SER A 37 -81.70 57.68 14.22
N ARG A 38 -82.48 56.68 13.79
CA ARG A 38 -81.94 55.45 13.18
C ARG A 38 -81.18 55.71 11.89
N LEU A 39 -81.70 56.57 11.01
CA LEU A 39 -81.04 56.95 9.76
C LEU A 39 -79.71 57.69 10.03
N CYS A 40 -79.70 58.64 10.98
CA CYS A 40 -78.48 59.30 11.41
C CYS A 40 -77.45 58.30 11.95
N HIS A 41 -77.89 57.32 12.75
CA HIS A 41 -76.99 56.32 13.30
C HIS A 41 -76.45 55.33 12.26
N GLU A 42 -77.22 55.02 11.20
CA GLU A 42 -76.73 54.25 10.05
C GLU A 42 -75.71 55.06 9.23
N LEU A 43 -75.98 56.33 8.97
CA LEU A 43 -75.05 57.22 8.27
C LEU A 43 -73.76 57.44 9.07
N GLU A 44 -73.84 57.57 10.40
CA GLU A 44 -72.66 57.63 11.29
C GLU A 44 -71.82 56.35 11.22
N LYS A 45 -72.47 55.17 11.16
CA LYS A 45 -71.76 53.89 11.00
C LYS A 45 -71.08 53.77 9.64
N GLU A 46 -71.75 54.21 8.56
CA GLU A 46 -71.13 54.23 7.24
C GLU A 46 -69.96 55.23 7.16
N LEU A 47 -70.11 56.40 7.77
CA LEU A 47 -69.05 57.40 7.86
C LEU A 47 -67.84 56.86 8.61
N HIS A 48 -68.03 56.24 9.78
CA HIS A 48 -66.94 55.58 10.51
C HIS A 48 -66.30 54.42 9.74
N ARG A 49 -67.07 53.68 8.95
CA ARG A 49 -66.52 52.62 8.09
C ARG A 49 -65.63 53.22 7.00
N LEU A 50 -66.10 54.28 6.33
CA LEU A 50 -65.34 54.97 5.29
C LEU A 50 -64.07 55.64 5.84
N GLU A 51 -64.14 56.25 7.03
CA GLU A 51 -62.96 56.80 7.73
C GLU A 51 -61.92 55.72 8.02
N LYS A 52 -62.36 54.53 8.47
CA LYS A 52 -61.47 53.39 8.71
C LYS A 52 -60.85 52.88 7.41
N ASP A 53 -61.63 52.79 6.34
CA ASP A 53 -61.14 52.36 5.03
C ASP A 53 -60.15 53.38 4.45
N GLU A 54 -60.41 54.68 4.62
CA GLU A 54 -59.47 55.75 4.27
C GLU A 54 -58.16 55.62 5.05
N MET A 55 -58.24 55.44 6.37
CA MET A 55 -57.07 55.25 7.22
C MET A 55 -56.24 54.02 6.80
N ASN A 56 -56.90 52.91 6.44
CA ASN A 56 -56.25 51.70 5.92
C ASN A 56 -55.58 51.96 4.57
N LEU A 57 -56.25 52.64 3.63
CA LEU A 57 -55.68 53.01 2.34
C LEU A 57 -54.46 53.94 2.49
N GLN A 58 -54.53 54.91 3.41
CA GLN A 58 -53.39 55.78 3.72
C GLN A 58 -52.23 55.00 4.37
N SER A 59 -52.50 53.97 5.17
CA SER A 59 -51.46 53.06 5.67
C SER A 59 -50.81 52.28 4.52
N ASN A 60 -51.63 51.65 3.67
CA ASN A 60 -51.15 50.86 2.53
C ASN A 60 -50.33 51.71 1.54
N LEU A 61 -50.71 52.98 1.32
CA LEU A 61 -49.96 53.89 0.45
C LEU A 61 -48.60 54.25 1.06
N ARG A 62 -48.51 54.39 2.39
CA ARG A 62 -47.23 54.58 3.10
C ARG A 62 -46.36 53.34 3.00
N ASP A 63 -46.93 52.15 3.19
CA ASP A 63 -46.21 50.88 3.05
C ASP A 63 -45.72 50.65 1.62
N GLN A 64 -46.53 50.99 0.60
CA GLN A 64 -46.14 50.89 -0.81
C GLN A 64 -44.95 51.80 -1.13
N LYS A 65 -44.95 53.04 -0.62
CA LYS A 65 -43.82 53.97 -0.79
C LYS A 65 -42.55 53.43 -0.12
N ARG A 66 -42.65 52.94 1.11
CA ARG A 66 -41.53 52.30 1.82
C ARG A 66 -40.95 51.11 1.04
N LEU A 67 -41.83 50.22 0.56
CA LEU A 67 -41.43 49.05 -0.23
C LEU A 67 -40.75 49.45 -1.54
N ALA A 68 -41.21 50.50 -2.22
CA ALA A 68 -40.57 50.99 -3.43
C ALA A 68 -39.16 51.54 -3.18
N GLU A 69 -38.97 52.28 -2.07
CA GLU A 69 -37.66 52.75 -1.62
C GLU A 69 -36.72 51.59 -1.26
N ASP A 70 -37.23 50.57 -0.56
CA ASP A 70 -36.47 49.35 -0.24
C ASP A 70 -36.03 48.59 -1.49
N VAL A 71 -36.90 48.47 -2.51
CA VAL A 71 -36.57 47.82 -3.78
C VAL A 71 -35.52 48.59 -4.56
N ALA A 72 -35.59 49.93 -4.56
CA ALA A 72 -34.57 50.77 -5.21
C ALA A 72 -33.21 50.59 -4.53
N ARG A 73 -33.18 50.61 -3.20
CA ARG A 73 -31.97 50.39 -2.39
C ARG A 73 -31.35 49.01 -2.65
N MET A 74 -32.16 47.95 -2.61
CA MET A 74 -31.68 46.59 -2.88
C MET A 74 -31.10 46.43 -4.29
N ARG A 75 -31.67 47.11 -5.30
CA ARG A 75 -31.12 47.08 -6.67
C ARG A 75 -29.75 47.75 -6.76
N GLU A 76 -29.55 48.84 -6.04
CA GLU A 76 -28.26 49.55 -5.98
C GLU A 76 -27.20 48.68 -5.29
N GLU A 77 -27.55 48.03 -4.19
CA GLU A 77 -26.69 47.07 -3.47
C GLU A 77 -26.29 45.88 -4.35
N ILE A 78 -27.24 45.29 -5.09
CA ILE A 78 -26.94 44.21 -6.04
C ILE A 78 -25.94 44.69 -7.11
N GLY A 79 -26.09 45.92 -7.61
CA GLY A 79 -25.16 46.51 -8.55
C GLY A 79 -23.75 46.69 -7.97
N ALA A 80 -23.65 47.19 -6.74
CA ALA A 80 -22.38 47.36 -6.04
C ALA A 80 -21.67 46.01 -5.78
N LEU A 81 -22.42 45.01 -5.30
CA LEU A 81 -21.91 43.66 -5.06
C LEU A 81 -21.46 42.98 -6.36
N ALA A 82 -22.19 43.16 -7.46
CA ALA A 82 -21.79 42.62 -8.76
C ALA A 82 -20.48 43.25 -9.27
N ALA A 83 -20.30 44.57 -9.07
CA ALA A 83 -19.04 45.25 -9.41
C ALA A 83 -17.86 44.74 -8.56
N GLN A 84 -18.09 44.53 -7.26
CA GLN A 84 -17.07 44.00 -6.35
C GLN A 84 -16.69 42.55 -6.67
N SER A 85 -17.66 41.70 -7.05
CA SER A 85 -17.41 40.34 -7.51
C SER A 85 -16.52 40.36 -8.75
N LYS A 86 -16.83 41.23 -9.73
CA LYS A 86 -16.05 41.34 -10.97
C LYS A 86 -14.62 41.81 -10.73
N ASP A 87 -14.40 42.74 -9.81
CA ASP A 87 -13.06 43.19 -9.40
C ASP A 87 -12.27 42.07 -8.69
N SER A 88 -12.95 41.31 -7.82
CA SER A 88 -12.36 40.17 -7.12
C SER A 88 -11.97 39.05 -8.09
N ASP A 89 -12.81 38.76 -9.09
CA ASP A 89 -12.52 37.79 -10.14
C ASP A 89 -11.31 38.22 -10.99
N ALA A 90 -11.18 39.52 -11.30
CA ALA A 90 -10.03 40.05 -12.02
C ALA A 90 -8.72 39.90 -11.20
N LYS A 91 -8.76 40.22 -9.91
CA LYS A 91 -7.61 40.03 -8.99
C LYS A 91 -7.23 38.56 -8.84
N LEU A 92 -8.21 37.66 -8.79
CA LEU A 92 -7.97 36.22 -8.77
C LEU A 92 -7.28 35.76 -10.06
N ALA A 93 -7.79 36.18 -11.23
CA ALA A 93 -7.17 35.84 -12.51
C ALA A 93 -5.72 36.33 -12.63
N GLU A 94 -5.43 37.54 -12.14
CA GLU A 94 -4.07 38.11 -12.11
C GLU A 94 -3.14 37.32 -11.18
N ALA A 95 -3.63 36.84 -10.03
CA ALA A 95 -2.85 36.02 -9.10
C ALA A 95 -2.65 34.57 -9.59
N PHE A 96 -3.59 34.00 -10.34
CA PHE A 96 -3.49 32.64 -10.86
C PHE A 96 -2.47 32.50 -11.99
N ALA A 97 -2.30 33.53 -12.83
CA ALA A 97 -1.36 33.50 -13.94
C ALA A 97 0.11 33.22 -13.52
N PRO A 98 0.71 33.93 -12.53
CA PRO A 98 2.07 33.64 -12.09
C PRO A 98 2.17 32.28 -11.37
N GLN A 99 1.12 31.84 -10.67
CA GLN A 99 1.11 30.52 -10.03
C GLN A 99 1.18 29.40 -11.07
N GLN A 100 0.42 29.49 -12.16
CA GLN A 100 0.48 28.51 -13.26
C GLN A 100 1.85 28.53 -13.95
N ALA A 101 2.40 29.73 -14.21
CA ALA A 101 3.74 29.84 -14.80
C ALA A 101 4.84 29.23 -13.92
N LEU A 102 4.73 29.38 -12.60
CA LEU A 102 5.67 28.79 -11.65
C LEU A 102 5.53 27.26 -11.58
N GLN A 103 4.29 26.74 -11.61
CA GLN A 103 4.04 25.29 -11.66
C GLN A 103 4.61 24.66 -12.92
N GLU A 104 4.46 25.32 -14.08
CA GLU A 104 5.01 24.81 -15.33
C GLU A 104 6.55 24.83 -15.33
N ARG A 105 7.16 25.90 -14.82
CA ARG A 105 8.63 25.95 -14.62
C ARG A 105 9.12 24.85 -13.68
N PHE A 106 8.42 24.62 -12.58
CA PHE A 106 8.78 23.55 -11.64
C PHE A 106 8.70 22.18 -12.32
N ARG A 107 7.66 21.95 -13.14
CA ARG A 107 7.50 20.71 -13.90
C ARG A 107 8.65 20.51 -14.89
N GLN A 108 9.04 21.55 -15.63
CA GLN A 108 10.17 21.52 -16.57
C GLN A 108 11.49 21.19 -15.87
N VAL A 109 11.81 21.90 -14.78
CA VAL A 109 13.03 21.66 -14.00
C VAL A 109 13.05 20.24 -13.43
N LYS A 110 11.90 19.75 -12.93
CA LYS A 110 11.78 18.39 -12.42
C LYS A 110 12.08 17.35 -13.52
N THR A 111 11.49 17.52 -14.71
CA THR A 111 11.75 16.59 -15.83
C THR A 111 13.21 16.61 -16.28
N GLU A 112 13.88 17.77 -16.28
CA GLU A 112 15.31 17.86 -16.59
C GLU A 112 16.18 17.17 -15.53
N MET A 113 15.84 17.32 -14.25
CA MET A 113 16.56 16.67 -13.16
C MET A 113 16.39 15.15 -13.19
N ASP A 114 15.17 14.67 -13.43
CA ASP A 114 14.89 13.24 -13.57
C ASP A 114 15.67 12.64 -14.76
N ALA A 115 15.78 13.36 -15.87
CA ALA A 115 16.58 12.94 -17.02
C ALA A 115 18.08 12.85 -16.68
N LYS A 116 18.63 13.84 -15.98
CA LYS A 116 20.04 13.83 -15.54
C LYS A 116 20.34 12.72 -14.54
N ILE A 117 19.42 12.43 -13.63
CA ILE A 117 19.55 11.32 -12.68
C ILE A 117 19.58 9.98 -13.44
N HIS A 118 18.67 9.80 -14.39
CA HIS A 118 18.61 8.59 -15.20
C HIS A 118 19.91 8.38 -16.01
N GLU A 119 20.43 9.44 -16.64
CA GLU A 119 21.70 9.40 -17.37
C GLU A 119 22.87 9.03 -16.45
N ALA A 120 22.95 9.62 -15.25
CA ALA A 120 23.97 9.31 -14.27
C ALA A 120 23.88 7.85 -13.77
N GLN A 121 22.67 7.33 -13.58
CA GLN A 121 22.44 5.93 -13.21
C GLN A 121 22.91 4.97 -14.31
N GLN A 122 22.56 5.24 -15.57
CA GLN A 122 23.02 4.43 -16.71
C GLN A 122 24.54 4.41 -16.81
N ASN A 123 25.19 5.57 -16.69
CA ASN A 123 26.65 5.67 -16.71
C ASN A 123 27.29 4.87 -15.55
N SER A 124 26.70 4.92 -14.35
CA SER A 124 27.18 4.13 -13.21
C SER A 124 27.03 2.63 -13.43
N GLU A 125 25.92 2.17 -14.04
CA GLU A 125 25.72 0.75 -14.36
C GLU A 125 26.74 0.25 -15.39
N ASP A 126 27.02 1.03 -16.43
CA ASP A 126 27.98 0.66 -17.47
C ASP A 126 29.43 0.66 -16.96
N LEU A 127 29.76 1.59 -16.06
CA LEU A 127 31.03 1.55 -15.33
C LEU A 127 31.16 0.30 -14.47
N ASN A 128 30.12 -0.06 -13.70
CA ASN A 128 30.13 -1.28 -12.88
C ASN A 128 30.28 -2.54 -13.73
N ARG A 129 29.57 -2.65 -14.86
CA ARG A 129 29.76 -3.76 -15.82
C ARG A 129 31.20 -3.83 -16.34
N SER A 130 31.84 -2.69 -16.55
CA SER A 130 33.23 -2.63 -17.02
C SER A 130 34.21 -3.05 -15.93
N ILE A 131 33.96 -2.68 -14.67
CA ILE A 131 34.71 -3.13 -13.50
C ILE A 131 34.59 -4.65 -13.34
N ASP A 132 33.39 -5.21 -13.44
CA ASP A 132 33.18 -6.66 -13.33
C ASP A 132 33.93 -7.43 -14.41
N ARG A 133 33.88 -6.95 -15.67
CA ARG A 133 34.66 -7.52 -16.78
C ARG A 133 36.16 -7.49 -16.50
N LEU A 134 36.68 -6.35 -16.03
CA LEU A 134 38.09 -6.22 -15.68
C LEU A 134 38.48 -7.16 -14.54
N ASN A 135 37.64 -7.29 -13.51
CA ASN A 135 37.88 -8.20 -12.39
C ASN A 135 37.92 -9.66 -12.83
N ASP A 136 37.03 -10.08 -13.73
CA ASP A 136 37.02 -11.44 -14.24
C ASP A 136 38.23 -11.74 -15.14
N MET A 137 38.61 -10.79 -15.99
CA MET A 137 39.87 -10.87 -16.73
C MET A 137 41.06 -10.97 -15.77
N ASN A 138 41.10 -10.15 -14.73
CA ASN A 138 42.18 -10.16 -13.76
C ASN A 138 42.27 -11.49 -12.99
N LYS A 139 41.13 -12.10 -12.60
CA LYS A 139 41.09 -13.45 -12.02
C LYS A 139 41.70 -14.49 -12.95
N SER A 140 41.44 -14.40 -14.25
CA SER A 140 42.00 -15.35 -15.23
C SER A 140 43.52 -15.21 -15.37
N ILE A 141 44.02 -13.96 -15.35
CA ILE A 141 45.46 -13.66 -15.32
C ILE A 141 46.08 -14.18 -14.02
N GLU A 142 45.46 -13.90 -12.87
CA GLU A 142 45.94 -14.40 -11.58
C GLU A 142 46.01 -15.93 -11.53
N ARG A 143 45.02 -16.64 -12.07
CA ARG A 143 45.06 -18.11 -12.15
C ARG A 143 46.21 -18.60 -13.03
N TYR A 144 46.49 -17.92 -14.14
CA TYR A 144 47.61 -18.24 -15.02
C TYR A 144 48.96 -18.06 -14.29
N VAL A 145 49.12 -16.94 -13.58
CA VAL A 145 50.33 -16.60 -12.83
C VAL A 145 50.53 -17.51 -11.61
N LYS A 146 49.51 -17.66 -10.74
CA LYS A 146 49.56 -18.52 -9.55
C LYS A 146 49.74 -19.99 -9.92
N GLY A 147 49.12 -20.43 -11.01
CA GLY A 147 49.29 -21.79 -11.55
C GLY A 147 50.66 -22.04 -12.18
N LYS A 148 51.55 -21.05 -12.23
CA LYS A 148 52.88 -21.12 -12.86
C LYS A 148 52.81 -21.74 -14.27
N ARG A 149 51.74 -21.48 -15.02
CA ARG A 149 51.44 -22.16 -16.28
C ARG A 149 52.51 -21.97 -17.36
N ALA A 150 53.19 -20.82 -17.33
CA ALA A 150 54.33 -20.55 -18.20
C ALA A 150 55.47 -21.57 -17.97
N ARG A 151 55.79 -21.86 -16.70
CA ARG A 151 56.83 -22.83 -16.34
C ARG A 151 56.41 -24.26 -16.70
N THR A 152 55.17 -24.65 -16.43
CA THR A 152 54.69 -25.98 -16.82
C THR A 152 54.66 -26.16 -18.34
N LEU A 153 54.38 -25.10 -19.11
CA LEU A 153 54.43 -25.14 -20.56
C LEU A 153 55.87 -25.32 -21.06
N GLU A 154 56.82 -24.62 -20.44
CA GLU A 154 58.25 -24.75 -20.72
C GLU A 154 58.75 -26.17 -20.40
N ASP A 155 58.40 -26.71 -19.22
CA ASP A 155 58.72 -28.08 -18.80
C ASP A 155 58.10 -29.13 -19.76
N CYS A 156 56.83 -28.96 -20.14
CA CYS A 156 56.17 -29.83 -21.13
C CYS A 156 56.83 -29.73 -22.51
N SER A 157 57.24 -28.54 -22.94
CA SER A 157 57.92 -28.36 -24.23
C SER A 157 59.30 -28.99 -24.23
N ALA A 158 60.02 -28.96 -23.11
CA ALA A 158 61.31 -29.62 -22.95
C ALA A 158 61.15 -31.15 -22.96
N ALA A 159 60.18 -31.69 -22.22
CA ALA A 159 59.87 -33.12 -22.20
C ALA A 159 59.41 -33.65 -23.57
N LEU A 160 58.68 -32.83 -24.33
CA LEU A 160 58.29 -33.14 -25.71
C LEU A 160 59.52 -33.24 -26.62
N LYS A 161 60.41 -32.24 -26.60
CA LYS A 161 61.66 -32.27 -27.38
C LYS A 161 62.54 -33.47 -27.02
N GLU A 162 62.62 -33.82 -25.74
CA GLU A 162 63.37 -34.98 -25.27
C GLU A 162 62.74 -36.30 -25.77
N SER A 163 61.41 -36.41 -25.71
CA SER A 163 60.70 -37.59 -26.23
C SER A 163 60.81 -37.72 -27.75
N GLU A 164 60.78 -36.61 -28.49
CA GLU A 164 61.03 -36.59 -29.93
C GLU A 164 62.45 -37.02 -30.28
N ALA A 165 63.45 -36.57 -29.50
CA ALA A 165 64.83 -36.99 -29.68
C ALA A 165 65.01 -38.50 -29.42
N ARG A 166 64.45 -39.01 -28.32
CA ARG A 166 64.43 -40.45 -28.02
C ARG A 166 63.72 -41.27 -29.10
N GLY A 167 62.61 -40.74 -29.64
CA GLY A 167 61.89 -41.38 -30.75
C GLY A 167 62.76 -41.53 -32.00
N LYS A 168 63.54 -40.50 -32.37
CA LYS A 168 64.48 -40.56 -33.50
C LYS A 168 65.62 -41.56 -33.27
N GLU A 169 66.15 -41.61 -32.05
CA GLU A 169 67.23 -42.53 -31.68
C GLU A 169 66.78 -44.00 -31.76
N LEU A 170 65.63 -44.31 -31.15
CA LEU A 170 65.00 -45.64 -31.23
C LEU A 170 64.68 -46.03 -32.67
N GLN A 171 64.23 -45.07 -33.50
CA GLN A 171 63.97 -45.34 -34.90
C GLN A 171 65.25 -45.70 -35.68
N ALA A 172 66.36 -44.99 -35.42
CA ALA A 172 67.66 -45.32 -36.00
C ALA A 172 68.16 -46.71 -35.52
N GLU A 173 67.93 -47.06 -34.26
CA GLU A 173 68.29 -48.39 -33.72
C GLU A 173 67.47 -49.50 -34.39
N VAL A 174 66.16 -49.31 -34.56
CA VAL A 174 65.28 -50.25 -35.28
C VAL A 174 65.72 -50.43 -36.74
N GLU A 175 66.09 -49.35 -37.42
CA GLU A 175 66.62 -49.41 -38.78
C GLU A 175 67.96 -50.17 -38.84
N GLY A 176 68.84 -49.96 -37.86
CA GLY A 176 70.09 -50.71 -37.70
C GLY A 176 69.88 -52.21 -37.48
N VAL A 177 68.95 -52.58 -36.59
CA VAL A 177 68.60 -53.99 -36.33
C VAL A 177 67.97 -54.63 -37.57
N ARG A 178 67.10 -53.92 -38.30
CA ARG A 178 66.52 -54.42 -39.56
C ARG A 178 67.60 -54.67 -40.62
N ALA A 179 68.59 -53.78 -40.73
CA ALA A 179 69.71 -54.00 -41.64
C ALA A 179 70.52 -55.25 -41.24
N ALA A 180 70.76 -55.46 -39.95
CA ALA A 180 71.44 -56.66 -39.45
C ALA A 180 70.64 -57.95 -39.74
N ILE A 181 69.31 -57.93 -39.55
CA ILE A 181 68.43 -59.05 -39.89
C ILE A 181 68.53 -59.37 -41.39
N ALA A 182 68.51 -58.37 -42.26
CA ALA A 182 68.62 -58.58 -43.71
C ALA A 182 69.95 -59.24 -44.11
N VAL A 183 71.06 -58.91 -43.44
CA VAL A 183 72.36 -59.58 -43.65
C VAL A 183 72.29 -61.04 -43.22
N ILE A 184 71.76 -61.31 -42.02
CA ILE A 184 71.62 -62.68 -41.50
C ILE A 184 70.69 -63.51 -42.39
N GLU A 185 69.57 -62.97 -42.86
CA GLU A 185 68.66 -63.65 -43.78
C GLU A 185 69.35 -63.99 -45.11
N LYS A 186 70.22 -63.11 -45.61
CA LYS A 186 71.02 -63.39 -46.80
C LYS A 186 71.99 -64.55 -46.58
N GLU A 187 72.71 -64.56 -45.46
CA GLU A 187 73.61 -65.66 -45.09
C GLU A 187 72.85 -66.98 -44.89
N ILE A 188 71.67 -66.94 -44.25
CA ILE A 188 70.80 -68.11 -44.08
C ILE A 188 70.36 -68.63 -45.45
N ASN A 189 69.94 -67.76 -46.37
CA ASN A 189 69.50 -68.17 -47.71
C ASN A 189 70.64 -68.78 -48.54
N GLU A 190 71.84 -68.18 -48.49
CA GLU A 190 73.04 -68.74 -49.14
C GLU A 190 73.39 -70.11 -48.54
N SER A 191 73.37 -70.24 -47.22
CA SER A 191 73.61 -71.51 -46.53
C SER A 191 72.55 -72.57 -46.87
N GLY A 192 71.27 -72.17 -46.95
CA GLY A 192 70.14 -73.02 -47.30
C GLY A 192 70.23 -73.55 -48.72
N ALA A 193 70.67 -72.73 -49.67
CA ALA A 193 70.93 -73.16 -51.05
C ALA A 193 72.05 -74.22 -51.13
N THR A 194 73.14 -74.06 -50.35
CA THR A 194 74.19 -75.09 -50.23
C THR A 194 73.71 -76.38 -49.58
N ILE A 195 72.89 -76.28 -48.51
CA ILE A 195 72.31 -77.46 -47.85
C ILE A 195 71.36 -78.18 -48.80
N SER A 196 70.53 -77.47 -49.56
CA SER A 196 69.65 -78.06 -50.58
C SER A 196 70.47 -78.78 -51.64
N ASN A 197 71.48 -78.14 -52.22
CA ASN A 197 72.34 -78.78 -53.22
C ASN A 197 73.03 -80.05 -52.71
N LEU A 198 73.48 -80.07 -51.44
CA LEU A 198 74.06 -81.26 -50.81
C LEU A 198 72.99 -82.34 -50.57
N ARG A 199 71.78 -81.95 -50.10
CA ARG A 199 70.64 -82.86 -49.92
C ARG A 199 70.19 -83.48 -51.23
N ASP A 200 70.05 -82.68 -52.28
CA ASP A 200 69.60 -83.13 -53.60
C ASP A 200 70.62 -84.11 -54.22
N ASN A 201 71.92 -83.87 -54.03
CA ASN A 201 72.95 -84.84 -54.42
C ASN A 201 72.85 -86.18 -53.65
N ILE A 202 72.52 -86.14 -52.36
CA ILE A 202 72.30 -87.35 -51.54
C ILE A 202 71.01 -88.06 -51.97
N ILE A 203 69.95 -87.30 -52.24
CA ILE A 203 68.64 -87.81 -52.68
C ILE A 203 68.77 -88.47 -54.06
N VAL A 204 69.49 -87.88 -55.01
CA VAL A 204 69.75 -88.51 -56.32
C VAL A 204 70.47 -89.85 -56.19
N ARG A 205 71.43 -89.96 -55.26
CA ARG A 205 72.12 -91.23 -54.98
C ARG A 205 71.17 -92.28 -54.38
N LYS A 206 70.31 -91.89 -53.42
CA LYS A 206 69.32 -92.78 -52.78
C LYS A 206 68.15 -93.13 -53.71
N LEU A 207 67.72 -92.22 -54.57
CA LEU A 207 66.65 -92.47 -55.54
C LEU A 207 67.12 -93.42 -56.65
N LYS A 208 68.39 -93.36 -57.08
CA LYS A 208 68.96 -94.40 -57.96
C LYS A 208 68.92 -95.79 -57.33
N GLU A 209 69.21 -95.88 -56.03
CA GLU A 209 69.12 -97.14 -55.27
C GLU A 209 67.65 -97.61 -55.13
N LYS A 210 66.72 -96.69 -54.82
CA LYS A 210 65.28 -97.00 -54.69
C LYS A 210 64.57 -97.30 -56.01
N ILE A 211 64.96 -96.71 -57.14
CA ILE A 211 64.39 -97.04 -58.45
C ILE A 211 64.62 -98.53 -58.76
N GLY A 212 65.80 -99.07 -58.43
CA GLY A 212 66.07 -100.50 -58.58
C GLY A 212 65.24 -101.41 -57.67
N ILE A 213 64.73 -100.89 -56.54
CA ILE A 213 63.86 -101.61 -55.60
C ILE A 213 62.39 -101.48 -56.03
N ILE A 214 61.97 -100.29 -56.45
CA ILE A 214 60.58 -100.00 -56.86
C ILE A 214 60.24 -100.65 -58.21
N ASP A 215 61.21 -100.80 -59.12
CA ASP A 215 61.04 -101.61 -60.34
C ASP A 215 60.77 -103.10 -60.01
N GLN A 216 61.18 -103.59 -58.83
CA GLN A 216 60.84 -104.93 -58.33
C GLN A 216 59.49 -104.99 -57.60
N GLU A 217 59.04 -103.88 -57.02
CA GLU A 217 57.74 -103.79 -56.29
C GLU A 217 56.55 -103.53 -57.24
N ILE A 218 56.77 -102.95 -58.43
CA ILE A 218 55.71 -102.71 -59.44
C ILE A 218 55.20 -104.01 -60.11
N GLU A 219 55.94 -105.12 -60.03
CA GLU A 219 55.44 -106.46 -60.44
C GLU A 219 54.44 -107.06 -59.44
N SER A 220 54.25 -106.46 -58.26
CA SER A 220 53.36 -106.98 -57.23
C SER A 220 52.47 -105.87 -56.64
N TYR A 221 51.23 -105.78 -57.13
CA TYR A 221 49.98 -105.69 -56.33
C TYR A 221 48.86 -104.76 -56.88
N ASP A 222 47.65 -105.23 -56.55
CA ASP A 222 46.31 -104.98 -57.10
C ASP A 222 45.42 -104.16 -56.13
N MET A 223 44.36 -103.55 -56.67
CA MET A 223 43.44 -102.57 -56.10
C MET A 223 42.43 -103.15 -55.08
N GLU A 224 42.72 -103.05 -53.77
CA GLU A 224 41.72 -103.36 -52.72
C GLU A 224 41.71 -102.40 -51.49
N GLU A 225 42.39 -101.26 -51.55
CA GLU A 225 42.42 -100.29 -50.43
C GLU A 225 41.32 -99.21 -50.45
N ALA A 226 40.67 -98.97 -51.60
CA ALA A 226 39.70 -97.88 -51.74
C ALA A 226 38.40 -98.06 -50.90
N ALA A 227 38.09 -99.29 -50.47
CA ALA A 227 36.88 -99.59 -49.68
C ALA A 227 37.02 -99.27 -48.17
N LYS A 228 38.25 -99.16 -47.63
CA LYS A 228 38.49 -98.88 -46.20
C LYS A 228 38.34 -97.40 -45.82
N ALA A 229 38.43 -96.47 -46.77
CA ALA A 229 38.32 -95.03 -46.51
C ALA A 229 36.90 -94.56 -46.16
N ARG A 230 35.86 -95.33 -46.51
CA ARG A 230 34.45 -94.93 -46.27
C ARG A 230 33.98 -95.16 -44.83
N ARG A 231 34.49 -96.22 -44.17
CA ARG A 231 34.15 -96.55 -42.77
C ARG A 231 34.72 -95.57 -41.75
N THR A 232 35.87 -94.93 -42.05
CA THR A 232 36.52 -93.99 -41.13
C THR A 232 35.85 -92.61 -41.06
N TYR A 233 34.96 -92.28 -42.01
CA TYR A 233 34.22 -91.02 -42.05
C TYR A 233 32.99 -91.03 -41.12
N GLU A 234 32.28 -92.16 -41.03
CA GLU A 234 31.10 -92.31 -40.17
C GLU A 234 31.46 -92.33 -38.67
N ASP A 235 32.57 -92.96 -38.28
CA ASP A 235 33.01 -93.04 -36.87
C ASP A 235 33.42 -91.67 -36.28
N LYS A 236 33.84 -90.71 -37.12
CA LYS A 236 34.35 -89.40 -36.67
C LYS A 236 33.29 -88.28 -36.66
N TYR A 237 32.17 -88.45 -37.35
CA TYR A 237 31.16 -87.40 -37.50
C TYR A 237 30.29 -87.20 -36.25
N GLU A 238 29.80 -88.29 -35.66
CA GLU A 238 28.96 -88.21 -34.46
C GLU A 238 29.65 -87.58 -33.23
N PRO A 239 30.90 -87.93 -32.87
CA PRO A 239 31.57 -87.25 -31.76
C PRO A 239 31.85 -85.75 -32.04
N ALA A 240 32.03 -85.36 -33.31
CA ALA A 240 32.18 -83.96 -33.70
C ALA A 240 30.86 -83.18 -33.55
N LYS A 241 29.74 -83.76 -33.96
CA LYS A 241 28.40 -83.18 -33.86
C LYS A 241 27.93 -83.04 -32.40
N ALA A 242 28.22 -84.02 -31.56
CA ALA A 242 27.94 -83.94 -30.12
C ALA A 242 28.76 -82.82 -29.44
N ARG A 243 29.99 -82.57 -29.90
CA ARG A 243 30.83 -81.47 -29.42
C ARG A 243 30.29 -80.10 -29.84
N GLU A 244 29.78 -79.99 -31.07
CA GLU A 244 29.13 -78.78 -31.57
C GLU A 244 27.87 -78.43 -30.75
N GLN A 245 27.00 -79.41 -30.47
CA GLN A 245 25.80 -79.20 -29.66
C GLN A 245 26.12 -78.69 -28.25
N LYS A 246 27.08 -79.31 -27.55
CA LYS A 246 27.54 -78.83 -26.24
C LYS A 246 28.09 -77.42 -26.29
N LEU A 247 28.85 -77.08 -27.34
CA LEU A 247 29.39 -75.74 -27.50
C LEU A 247 28.25 -74.72 -27.71
N ASN A 248 27.23 -75.07 -28.49
CA ASN A 248 26.09 -74.20 -28.75
C ASN A 248 25.22 -73.99 -27.50
N GLU A 249 25.02 -75.03 -26.67
CA GLU A 249 24.37 -74.89 -25.36
C GLU A 249 25.11 -73.90 -24.45
N THR A 250 26.44 -74.02 -24.35
CA THR A 250 27.24 -73.07 -23.56
C THR A 250 27.21 -71.66 -24.14
N TYR A 251 27.17 -71.52 -25.47
CA TYR A 251 27.06 -70.23 -26.14
C TYR A 251 25.73 -69.53 -25.83
N HIS A 252 24.61 -70.25 -25.88
CA HIS A 252 23.29 -69.70 -25.53
C HIS A 252 23.19 -69.29 -24.05
N LEU A 253 23.74 -70.10 -23.13
CA LEU A 253 23.79 -69.76 -21.71
C LEU A 253 24.59 -68.48 -21.47
N ARG A 254 25.80 -68.39 -22.02
CA ARG A 254 26.65 -67.20 -21.91
C ARG A 254 26.04 -65.96 -22.55
N THR A 255 25.29 -66.14 -23.64
CA THR A 255 24.58 -65.03 -24.30
C THR A 255 23.45 -64.49 -23.41
N GLY A 256 22.71 -65.37 -22.72
CA GLY A 256 21.68 -64.98 -21.76
C GLY A 256 22.24 -64.23 -20.55
N GLU A 257 23.32 -64.75 -19.94
CA GLU A 257 24.04 -64.08 -18.85
C GLU A 257 24.55 -62.70 -19.26
N LEU A 258 25.14 -62.60 -20.46
CA LEU A 258 25.67 -61.35 -21.00
C LEU A 258 24.56 -60.34 -21.30
N GLY A 259 23.38 -60.81 -21.74
CA GLY A 259 22.18 -59.98 -21.89
C GLY A 259 21.70 -59.40 -20.56
N SER A 260 21.62 -60.22 -19.51
CA SER A 260 21.24 -59.79 -18.17
C SER A 260 22.23 -58.78 -17.58
N MET A 261 23.53 -59.05 -17.67
CA MET A 261 24.58 -58.15 -17.19
C MET A 261 24.57 -56.81 -17.94
N LYS A 262 24.31 -56.81 -19.25
CA LYS A 262 24.14 -55.56 -20.03
C LYS A 262 22.92 -54.77 -19.59
N ALA A 263 21.79 -55.43 -19.32
CA ALA A 263 20.60 -54.76 -18.82
C ALA A 263 20.86 -54.12 -17.44
N GLN A 264 21.53 -54.84 -16.54
CA GLN A 264 21.90 -54.34 -15.22
C GLN A 264 22.89 -53.16 -15.30
N THR A 265 23.85 -53.24 -16.22
CA THR A 265 24.80 -52.14 -16.48
C THR A 265 24.05 -50.89 -16.95
N LYS A 266 23.10 -51.04 -17.87
CA LYS A 266 22.28 -49.92 -18.37
C LYS A 266 21.46 -49.27 -17.25
N THR A 267 20.82 -50.06 -16.38
CA THR A 267 20.09 -49.50 -15.23
C THR A 267 21.00 -48.75 -14.27
N LEU A 268 22.19 -49.30 -13.96
CA LEU A 268 23.15 -48.64 -13.09
C LEU A 268 23.72 -47.36 -13.70
N GLU A 269 23.95 -47.34 -15.03
CA GLU A 269 24.36 -46.14 -15.76
C GLU A 269 23.28 -45.05 -15.73
N ASP A 270 22.01 -45.43 -15.89
CA ASP A 270 20.90 -44.48 -15.85
C ASP A 270 20.68 -43.94 -14.42
N ASP A 271 20.83 -44.77 -13.39
CA ASP A 271 20.85 -44.33 -11.99
C ASP A 271 22.01 -43.34 -11.73
N LEU A 272 23.22 -43.67 -12.19
CA LEU A 272 24.40 -42.79 -12.06
C LEU A 272 24.16 -41.41 -12.69
N LYS A 273 23.48 -41.35 -13.83
CA LYS A 273 23.09 -40.06 -14.46
C LYS A 273 22.10 -39.29 -13.60
N GLN A 274 21.11 -39.95 -13.00
CA GLN A 274 20.12 -39.29 -12.14
C GLN A 274 20.74 -38.75 -10.85
N PHE A 275 21.71 -39.47 -10.27
CA PHE A 275 22.39 -39.07 -9.03
C PHE A 275 23.49 -38.03 -9.21
N LYS A 276 23.94 -37.77 -10.44
CA LYS A 276 25.07 -36.88 -10.76
C LYS A 276 24.99 -35.49 -10.11
N ASP A 277 23.80 -34.87 -10.11
CA ASP A 277 23.59 -33.50 -9.60
C ASP A 277 22.79 -33.46 -8.29
N VAL A 278 22.58 -34.60 -7.62
CA VAL A 278 21.70 -34.66 -6.44
C VAL A 278 22.22 -33.81 -5.30
N TYR A 279 23.52 -33.79 -5.05
CA TYR A 279 24.11 -32.91 -4.03
C TYR A 279 23.91 -31.43 -4.35
N LYS A 280 24.09 -31.04 -5.62
CA LYS A 280 23.87 -29.65 -6.05
C LYS A 280 22.40 -29.24 -5.91
N LYS A 281 21.47 -30.12 -6.29
CA LYS A 281 20.02 -29.91 -6.11
C LYS A 281 19.64 -29.82 -4.63
N TYR A 282 20.17 -30.71 -3.79
CA TYR A 282 19.96 -30.71 -2.36
C TYR A 282 20.48 -29.42 -1.72
N THR A 283 21.71 -29.00 -2.01
CA THR A 283 22.30 -27.76 -1.49
C THR A 283 21.48 -26.54 -1.92
N ASN A 284 21.08 -26.44 -3.19
CA ASN A 284 20.24 -25.35 -3.67
C ASN A 284 18.89 -25.30 -2.95
N GLN A 285 18.25 -26.46 -2.78
CA GLN A 285 16.96 -26.53 -2.08
C GLN A 285 17.10 -26.22 -0.59
N LEU A 286 18.18 -26.68 0.05
CA LEU A 286 18.49 -26.37 1.45
C LEU A 286 18.72 -24.88 1.64
N ILE A 287 19.50 -24.23 0.76
CA ILE A 287 19.71 -22.78 0.77
C ILE A 287 18.37 -22.08 0.63
N LYS A 288 17.54 -22.48 -0.34
CA LYS A 288 16.21 -21.87 -0.55
C LYS A 288 15.34 -21.96 0.71
N VAL A 289 15.25 -23.14 1.32
CA VAL A 289 14.47 -23.35 2.54
C VAL A 289 15.02 -22.51 3.69
N LYS A 290 16.34 -22.49 3.89
CA LYS A 290 16.96 -21.70 4.98
C LYS A 290 16.80 -20.20 4.78
N VAL A 291 16.96 -19.70 3.55
CA VAL A 291 16.73 -18.29 3.24
C VAL A 291 15.27 -17.91 3.42
N SER A 292 14.32 -18.74 2.98
CA SER A 292 12.89 -18.49 3.21
C SER A 292 12.51 -18.53 4.69
N ASP A 293 13.09 -19.45 5.46
CA ASP A 293 12.88 -19.55 6.91
C ASP A 293 13.45 -18.31 7.63
N MET A 294 14.65 -17.86 7.25
CA MET A 294 15.21 -16.60 7.77
C MET A 294 14.33 -15.40 7.43
N ALA A 295 13.86 -15.30 6.18
CA ALA A 295 12.98 -14.21 5.75
C ALA A 295 11.65 -14.21 6.52
N ASN A 296 11.03 -15.37 6.75
CA ASN A 296 9.82 -15.49 7.55
C ASN A 296 10.05 -15.06 9.00
N ASN A 297 11.15 -15.50 9.62
CA ASN A 297 11.52 -15.12 10.98
C ASN A 297 11.74 -13.60 11.09
N ASP A 298 12.36 -12.97 10.09
CA ASP A 298 12.58 -11.53 10.09
C ASP A 298 11.26 -10.75 9.87
N LEU A 299 10.38 -11.22 8.97
CA LEU A 299 9.03 -10.65 8.83
C LEU A 299 8.23 -10.74 10.13
N GLU A 300 8.30 -11.86 10.85
CA GLU A 300 7.64 -12.01 12.14
C GLU A 300 8.21 -11.05 13.20
N LYS A 301 9.54 -10.86 13.23
CA LYS A 301 10.18 -9.87 14.10
C LYS A 301 9.72 -8.46 13.77
N TYR A 302 9.68 -8.08 12.49
CA TYR A 302 9.22 -6.76 12.07
C TYR A 302 7.74 -6.54 12.43
N ALA A 303 6.88 -7.53 12.21
CA ALA A 303 5.48 -7.46 12.59
C ALA A 303 5.30 -7.27 14.10
N LYS A 304 6.03 -8.03 14.93
CA LYS A 304 6.00 -7.88 16.40
C LYS A 304 6.57 -6.54 16.86
N ALA A 305 7.68 -6.10 16.28
CA ALA A 305 8.29 -4.83 16.62
C ALA A 305 7.36 -3.65 16.28
N LEU A 306 6.70 -3.70 15.12
CA LEU A 306 5.71 -2.71 14.71
C LEU A 306 4.49 -2.71 15.63
N ASP A 307 3.93 -3.87 15.97
CA ASP A 307 2.80 -3.98 16.88
C ASP A 307 3.13 -3.39 18.26
N ASN A 308 4.31 -3.74 18.80
CA ASN A 308 4.79 -3.19 20.07
C ASN A 308 5.00 -1.67 20.01
N ALA A 309 5.52 -1.16 18.89
CA ALA A 309 5.70 0.28 18.69
C ALA A 309 4.35 1.01 18.64
N ILE A 310 3.35 0.45 17.94
CA ILE A 310 1.99 1.00 17.89
C ILE A 310 1.35 1.00 19.28
N MET A 311 1.45 -0.10 20.04
CA MET A 311 0.93 -0.18 21.41
C MET A 311 1.57 0.86 22.32
N LYS A 312 2.91 0.98 22.26
CA LYS A 312 3.65 1.95 23.07
C LYS A 312 3.27 3.38 22.70
N TYR A 313 3.14 3.66 21.40
CA TYR A 313 2.73 4.97 20.91
C TYR A 313 1.31 5.33 21.35
N HIS A 314 0.37 4.40 21.21
CA HIS A 314 -1.01 4.58 21.65
C HIS A 314 -1.10 4.84 23.16
N GLY A 315 -0.43 4.03 23.98
CA GLY A 315 -0.40 4.21 25.44
C GLY A 315 0.19 5.58 25.84
N LEU A 316 1.34 5.94 25.26
CA LEU A 316 1.99 7.22 25.52
C LEU A 316 1.11 8.41 25.09
N LYS A 317 0.43 8.31 23.94
CA LYS A 317 -0.47 9.37 23.47
C LYS A 317 -1.73 9.50 24.31
N MET A 318 -2.30 8.39 24.78
CA MET A 318 -3.46 8.44 25.68
C MET A 318 -3.09 8.99 27.05
N GLU A 319 -1.88 8.72 27.55
CA GLU A 319 -1.34 9.34 28.76
C GLU A 319 -1.19 10.85 28.60
N GLU A 320 -0.56 11.32 27.51
CA GLU A 320 -0.40 12.74 27.18
C GLU A 320 -1.75 13.47 27.06
N VAL A 321 -2.73 12.85 26.39
CA VAL A 321 -4.10 13.40 26.28
C VAL A 321 -4.75 13.49 27.66
N ASN A 322 -4.65 12.44 28.48
CA ASN A 322 -5.27 12.39 29.80
C ASN A 322 -4.66 13.40 30.78
N ASP A 323 -3.35 13.60 30.73
CA ASP A 323 -2.66 14.61 31.55
C ASP A 323 -3.11 16.03 31.17
N THR A 324 -3.20 16.30 29.87
CA THR A 324 -3.70 17.58 29.35
C THR A 324 -5.17 17.79 29.73
N MET A 325 -6.02 16.77 29.56
CA MET A 325 -7.43 16.82 29.97
C MET A 325 -7.59 17.09 31.46
N LYS A 326 -6.80 16.42 32.30
CA LYS A 326 -6.83 16.61 33.77
C LYS A 326 -6.42 18.03 34.15
N HIS A 327 -5.35 18.54 33.51
CA HIS A 327 -4.91 19.92 33.74
C HIS A 327 -6.00 20.93 33.35
N LEU A 328 -6.56 20.80 32.15
CA LEU A 328 -7.61 21.70 31.65
C LEU A 328 -8.89 21.61 32.48
N TRP A 329 -9.29 20.40 32.90
CA TRP A 329 -10.46 20.21 33.75
C TRP A 329 -10.33 20.93 35.09
N ASN A 330 -9.20 20.74 35.78
CA ASN A 330 -8.96 21.37 37.09
C ASN A 330 -8.91 22.90 37.03
N LYS A 331 -8.61 23.46 35.85
CA LYS A 331 -8.53 24.90 35.63
C LYS A 331 -9.87 25.52 35.22
N THR A 332 -10.68 24.77 34.46
CA THR A 332 -11.93 25.28 33.88
C THR A 332 -13.16 24.95 34.71
N TYR A 333 -13.24 23.76 35.29
CA TYR A 333 -14.41 23.34 36.06
C TYR A 333 -14.36 23.86 37.49
N GLN A 334 -15.36 24.66 37.87
CA GLN A 334 -15.45 25.25 39.22
C GLN A 334 -16.30 24.42 40.19
N GLY A 335 -16.89 23.30 39.74
CA GLY A 335 -17.70 22.42 40.59
C GLY A 335 -16.87 21.50 41.49
N THR A 336 -17.36 21.22 42.71
CA THR A 336 -16.69 20.33 43.67
C THR A 336 -17.10 18.87 43.56
N ASP A 337 -17.94 18.51 42.59
CA ASP A 337 -18.55 17.18 42.46
C ASP A 337 -17.75 16.22 41.57
N ILE A 338 -16.79 16.72 40.77
CA ILE A 338 -15.94 15.92 39.88
C ILE A 338 -14.49 16.40 39.98
N ASP A 339 -13.61 15.53 40.49
CA ASP A 339 -12.19 15.82 40.69
C ASP A 339 -11.38 15.86 39.39
N GLY A 340 -11.84 15.14 38.36
CA GLY A 340 -11.13 15.05 37.09
C GLY A 340 -11.80 14.11 36.09
N ILE A 341 -11.48 14.27 34.82
CA ILE A 341 -11.94 13.41 33.73
C ILE A 341 -10.75 12.77 33.01
N LYS A 342 -10.95 11.54 32.50
CA LYS A 342 -9.96 10.84 31.67
C LYS A 342 -10.65 9.94 30.66
N ILE A 343 -9.97 9.65 29.57
CA ILE A 343 -10.34 8.66 28.56
C ILE A 343 -9.66 7.34 28.91
N VAL A 344 -10.46 6.29 29.10
CA VAL A 344 -9.97 4.92 29.27
C VAL A 344 -10.15 4.18 27.96
N SER A 345 -9.06 3.54 27.52
CA SER A 345 -9.04 2.68 26.34
C SER A 345 -8.95 1.22 26.79
N ASP A 346 -10.04 0.48 26.64
CA ASP A 346 -10.09 -0.96 26.91
C ASP A 346 -9.77 -1.72 25.61
N VAL A 347 -8.83 -2.65 25.68
CA VAL A 347 -8.41 -3.45 24.51
C VAL A 347 -9.25 -4.71 24.45
N GLU A 348 -10.02 -4.86 23.37
CA GLU A 348 -10.81 -6.06 23.07
C GLU A 348 -10.31 -6.76 21.80
N GLY A 349 -10.40 -8.09 21.77
CA GLY A 349 -10.05 -8.89 20.60
C GLY A 349 -8.70 -9.63 20.68
N GLY A 350 -8.44 -10.45 19.66
CA GLY A 350 -7.26 -11.32 19.58
C GLY A 350 -6.01 -10.64 18.99
N VAL A 351 -4.89 -11.37 18.98
CA VAL A 351 -3.56 -10.90 18.56
C VAL A 351 -3.54 -10.33 17.12
N THR A 352 -4.43 -10.79 16.24
CA THR A 352 -4.45 -10.42 14.81
C THR A 352 -5.34 -9.21 14.48
N LYS A 353 -6.32 -8.88 15.32
CA LYS A 353 -7.22 -7.73 15.10
C LYS A 353 -7.69 -7.21 16.45
N ARG A 354 -7.00 -6.19 16.97
CA ARG A 354 -7.36 -5.50 18.20
C ARG A 354 -8.40 -4.41 17.92
N SER A 355 -9.42 -4.38 18.75
CA SER A 355 -10.44 -3.34 18.81
C SER A 355 -10.21 -2.53 20.09
N TYR A 356 -10.29 -1.21 20.00
CA TYR A 356 -10.19 -0.34 21.16
C TYR A 356 -11.56 0.23 21.48
N ASN A 357 -12.04 -0.03 22.68
CA ASN A 357 -13.25 0.59 23.21
C ASN A 357 -12.85 1.77 24.10
N TYR A 358 -13.31 2.96 23.73
CA TYR A 358 -13.04 4.19 24.47
C TYR A 358 -14.25 4.58 25.29
N ARG A 359 -14.02 4.91 26.55
CA ARG A 359 -15.02 5.48 27.46
C ARG A 359 -14.44 6.64 28.23
N VAL A 360 -15.25 7.67 28.43
CA VAL A 360 -14.87 8.83 29.24
C VAL A 360 -15.32 8.57 30.67
N VAL A 361 -14.37 8.59 31.59
CA VAL A 361 -14.65 8.39 33.02
C VAL A 361 -14.35 9.67 33.78
N MET A 362 -15.14 9.91 34.82
CA MET A 362 -14.90 10.93 35.82
C MET A 362 -14.42 10.28 37.11
N THR A 363 -13.56 10.98 37.83
CA THR A 363 -13.13 10.59 39.18
C THR A 363 -13.88 11.47 40.17
N LYS A 364 -14.53 10.85 41.15
CA LYS A 364 -15.22 11.52 42.24
C LYS A 364 -14.90 10.79 43.54
N ASP A 365 -14.37 11.49 44.53
CA ASP A 365 -14.00 10.90 45.82
C ASP A 365 -13.06 9.70 45.67
N GLN A 366 -12.09 9.79 44.75
CA GLN A 366 -11.17 8.70 44.37
C GLN A 366 -11.84 7.47 43.71
N VAL A 367 -13.11 7.56 43.32
CA VAL A 367 -13.83 6.49 42.60
C VAL A 367 -14.03 6.87 41.13
N GLU A 368 -13.64 5.97 40.24
CA GLU A 368 -13.83 6.14 38.80
C GLU A 368 -15.22 5.68 38.36
N MET A 369 -15.93 6.55 37.64
CA MET A 369 -17.27 6.29 37.12
C MET A 369 -17.38 6.70 35.66
N ASP A 370 -18.13 5.94 34.87
CA ASP A 370 -18.46 6.32 33.50
C ASP A 370 -19.29 7.62 33.50
N MET A 371 -18.92 8.60 32.66
CA MET A 371 -19.67 9.84 32.49
C MET A 371 -20.96 9.62 31.70
N ARG A 372 -21.02 8.59 30.84
CA ARG A 372 -22.16 8.37 29.95
C ARG A 372 -23.44 8.15 30.77
N GLY A 373 -24.41 9.03 30.56
CA GLY A 373 -25.71 8.97 31.25
C GLY A 373 -25.68 9.43 32.71
N ARG A 374 -24.55 9.96 33.21
CA ARG A 374 -24.37 10.37 34.62
C ARG A 374 -23.96 11.84 34.81
N CYS A 375 -23.70 12.56 33.73
CA CYS A 375 -23.31 13.97 33.76
C CYS A 375 -24.42 14.93 33.28
N SER A 376 -24.39 16.16 33.80
CA SER A 376 -25.30 17.25 33.44
C SER A 376 -25.03 17.77 32.01
N ALA A 377 -25.93 18.60 31.47
CA ALA A 377 -25.74 19.19 30.15
C ALA A 377 -24.47 20.07 30.07
N GLY A 378 -24.25 20.92 31.08
CA GLY A 378 -23.04 21.77 31.15
C GLY A 378 -21.76 20.95 31.30
N GLN A 379 -21.76 19.90 32.13
CA GLN A 379 -20.61 19.00 32.28
C GLN A 379 -20.26 18.28 30.97
N LYS A 380 -21.26 17.83 30.21
CA LYS A 380 -21.05 17.22 28.88
C LYS A 380 -20.43 18.20 27.90
N MET A 381 -20.93 19.44 27.90
CA MET A 381 -20.43 20.48 27.02
C MET A 381 -18.96 20.77 27.35
N LEU A 382 -18.66 21.07 28.62
CA LEU A 382 -17.31 21.41 29.07
C LEU A 382 -16.32 20.26 28.81
N ALA A 383 -16.70 19.02 29.15
CA ALA A 383 -15.88 17.84 28.87
C ALA A 383 -15.60 17.69 27.37
N SER A 384 -16.58 17.93 26.51
CA SER A 384 -16.42 17.87 25.05
C SER A 384 -15.44 18.92 24.51
N ILE A 385 -15.46 20.15 25.04
CA ILE A 385 -14.47 21.18 24.68
C ILE A 385 -13.08 20.76 25.14
N ILE A 386 -12.94 20.35 26.39
CA ILE A 386 -11.64 19.95 26.97
C ILE A 386 -11.04 18.77 26.21
N ILE A 387 -11.84 17.75 25.87
CA ILE A 387 -11.38 16.61 25.07
C ILE A 387 -10.88 17.09 23.70
N ARG A 388 -11.60 18.00 23.04
CA ARG A 388 -11.17 18.55 21.74
C ARG A 388 -9.87 19.35 21.85
N LEU A 389 -9.73 20.16 22.88
CA LEU A 389 -8.50 20.92 23.15
C LEU A 389 -7.32 19.98 23.40
N ALA A 390 -7.48 18.98 24.27
CA ALA A 390 -6.44 18.02 24.59
C ALA A 390 -6.03 17.17 23.37
N LEU A 391 -7.00 16.72 22.57
CA LEU A 391 -6.70 16.00 21.32
C LEU A 391 -5.98 16.89 20.31
N SER A 392 -6.39 18.16 20.18
CA SER A 392 -5.71 19.14 19.33
C SER A 392 -4.28 19.41 19.81
N ASP A 393 -4.03 19.41 21.10
CA ASP A 393 -2.69 19.55 21.66
C ASP A 393 -1.80 18.33 21.38
N SER A 394 -2.26 17.14 21.77
CA SER A 394 -1.44 15.93 21.68
C SER A 394 -1.25 15.41 20.24
N PHE A 395 -2.21 15.66 19.33
CA PHE A 395 -2.16 15.20 17.93
C PHE A 395 -1.98 16.32 16.90
N GLY A 396 -2.34 17.55 17.23
CA GLY A 396 -2.44 18.68 16.29
C GLY A 396 -1.20 19.57 16.21
N GLN A 397 0.00 19.07 16.56
CA GLN A 397 1.25 19.86 16.47
C GLN A 397 1.47 20.55 15.11
N ASN A 398 0.92 19.98 14.02
CA ASN A 398 0.95 20.55 12.66
C ASN A 398 -0.41 21.07 12.16
N CYS A 399 -1.47 20.99 12.96
CA CYS A 399 -2.81 21.49 12.64
C CYS A 399 -3.21 22.50 13.70
N GLY A 400 -2.86 23.78 13.49
CA GLY A 400 -3.13 24.81 14.48
C GLY A 400 -4.50 25.45 14.36
N ILE A 401 -5.42 24.96 13.54
CA ILE A 401 -6.77 25.53 13.43
C ILE A 401 -7.71 24.82 14.40
N LEU A 402 -8.32 25.57 15.32
CA LEU A 402 -9.40 25.09 16.18
C LEU A 402 -10.61 26.01 16.07
N ALA A 403 -11.79 25.44 15.87
CA ALA A 403 -13.05 26.18 15.84
C ALA A 403 -13.97 25.73 16.99
N LEU A 404 -14.45 26.69 17.77
CA LEU A 404 -15.40 26.48 18.86
C LEU A 404 -16.69 27.25 18.54
N ASP A 405 -17.75 26.51 18.23
CA ASP A 405 -19.08 27.05 17.97
C ASP A 405 -19.92 26.99 19.25
N GLU A 406 -20.37 28.16 19.72
CA GLU A 406 -21.10 28.42 20.95
C GLU A 406 -20.55 27.68 22.19
N PRO A 407 -19.28 27.95 22.58
CA PRO A 407 -18.63 27.23 23.67
C PRO A 407 -19.22 27.53 25.06
N THR A 408 -20.11 28.51 25.19
CA THR A 408 -20.77 28.89 26.45
C THR A 408 -22.14 28.24 26.64
N ASN A 409 -22.62 27.48 25.65
CA ASN A 409 -23.96 26.88 25.70
C ASN A 409 -24.11 25.93 26.91
N ALA A 410 -25.17 26.14 27.69
CA ALA A 410 -25.49 25.37 28.90
C ALA A 410 -24.41 25.41 30.01
N LEU A 411 -23.52 26.40 30.01
CA LEU A 411 -22.63 26.71 31.13
C LEU A 411 -23.20 27.81 32.02
N ASP A 412 -22.85 27.78 33.30
CA ASP A 412 -23.08 28.88 34.24
C ASP A 412 -21.99 29.96 34.10
N THR A 413 -22.22 31.11 34.71
CA THR A 413 -21.30 32.25 34.61
C THR A 413 -19.90 31.93 35.17
N GLU A 414 -19.80 31.12 36.23
CA GLU A 414 -18.52 30.77 36.84
C GLU A 414 -17.67 29.88 35.91
N ASN A 415 -18.27 28.88 35.26
CA ASN A 415 -17.57 28.03 34.31
C ASN A 415 -17.26 28.76 33.00
N ILE A 416 -18.11 29.70 32.55
CA ILE A 416 -17.83 30.58 31.40
C ILE A 416 -16.57 31.41 31.68
N ASP A 417 -16.47 31.97 32.89
CA ASP A 417 -15.35 32.81 33.31
C ASP A 417 -14.03 32.02 33.35
N ALA A 418 -14.06 30.84 33.95
CA ALA A 418 -12.91 29.95 34.03
C ALA A 418 -12.50 29.38 32.67
N LEU A 419 -13.47 29.11 31.78
CA LEU A 419 -13.21 28.71 30.39
C LEU A 419 -12.52 29.82 29.61
N ALA A 420 -12.99 31.06 29.73
CA ALA A 420 -12.36 32.21 29.09
C ALA A 420 -10.90 32.38 29.55
N ALA A 421 -10.65 32.33 30.86
CA ALA A 421 -9.30 32.40 31.41
C ALA A 421 -8.39 31.27 30.92
N SER A 422 -8.91 30.04 30.87
CA SER A 422 -8.14 28.90 30.38
C SER A 422 -7.81 28.99 28.89
N LEU A 423 -8.74 29.48 28.06
CA LEU A 423 -8.50 29.71 26.64
C LEU A 423 -7.46 30.81 26.42
N VAL A 424 -7.50 31.91 27.19
CA VAL A 424 -6.49 32.97 27.15
C VAL A 424 -5.09 32.40 27.39
N ASP A 425 -4.95 31.56 28.42
CA ASP A 425 -3.66 30.96 28.74
C ASP A 425 -3.15 30.03 27.62
N ILE A 426 -4.03 29.21 27.05
CA ILE A 426 -3.69 28.34 25.89
C ILE A 426 -3.27 29.19 24.67
N ILE A 427 -3.99 30.27 24.37
CA ILE A 427 -3.65 31.17 23.27
C ILE A 427 -2.28 31.80 23.51
N ASN A 428 -2.00 32.27 24.73
CA ASN A 428 -0.75 32.92 25.07
C ASN A 428 0.45 31.95 25.03
N GLU A 429 0.31 30.72 25.51
CA GLU A 429 1.33 29.67 25.40
C GLU A 429 1.61 29.29 23.94
N ARG A 430 0.58 29.34 23.08
CA ARG A 430 0.71 29.02 21.66
C ARG A 430 1.04 30.22 20.77
N LYS A 431 0.97 31.45 21.28
CA LYS A 431 1.28 32.69 20.55
C LYS A 431 2.72 32.72 20.03
N THR A 432 3.63 32.01 20.70
CA THR A 432 5.04 31.86 20.26
C THR A 432 5.24 30.79 19.18
N HIS A 433 4.26 29.90 18.97
CA HIS A 433 4.32 28.84 17.96
C HIS A 433 3.62 29.31 16.68
N SER A 434 4.31 29.26 15.53
CA SER A 434 3.99 30.07 14.35
C SER A 434 2.71 29.71 13.56
N ASN A 435 1.80 28.86 14.05
CA ASN A 435 0.71 28.31 13.24
C ASN A 435 -0.65 28.11 13.97
N PHE A 436 -0.89 28.70 15.15
CA PHE A 436 -2.17 28.50 15.88
C PHE A 436 -3.22 29.57 15.53
N GLN A 437 -4.39 29.13 15.09
CA GLN A 437 -5.58 29.92 14.78
C GLN A 437 -6.78 29.37 15.54
N LEU A 438 -7.32 30.16 16.46
CA LEU A 438 -8.54 29.84 17.19
C LEU A 438 -9.71 30.67 16.64
N ILE A 439 -10.77 30.00 16.20
CA ILE A 439 -12.01 30.61 15.74
C ILE A 439 -13.07 30.35 16.81
N ILE A 440 -13.67 31.41 17.31
CA ILE A 440 -14.76 31.34 18.29
C ILE A 440 -16.00 31.96 17.68
N ILE A 441 -17.10 31.22 17.67
CA ILE A 441 -18.42 31.70 17.27
C ILE A 441 -19.26 31.75 18.54
N THR A 442 -19.73 32.93 18.92
CA THR A 442 -20.61 33.07 20.08
C THR A 442 -21.49 34.31 19.99
N HIS A 443 -22.66 34.24 20.64
CA HIS A 443 -23.50 35.39 20.94
C HIS A 443 -23.35 35.90 22.38
N ASP A 444 -22.48 35.29 23.20
CA ASP A 444 -22.24 35.72 24.59
C ASP A 444 -21.28 36.92 24.67
N GLU A 445 -21.86 38.11 24.87
CA GLU A 445 -21.11 39.36 25.03
C GLU A 445 -20.18 39.37 26.26
N ASN A 446 -20.54 38.68 27.34
CA ASN A 446 -19.72 38.64 28.55
C ASN A 446 -18.46 37.81 28.32
N PHE A 447 -18.59 36.70 27.61
CA PHE A 447 -17.45 35.86 27.20
C PHE A 447 -16.51 36.61 26.25
N LEU A 448 -17.06 37.29 25.23
CA LEU A 448 -16.28 38.12 24.31
C LEU A 448 -15.53 39.24 25.04
N ARG A 449 -16.18 39.93 25.98
CA ARG A 449 -15.56 41.01 26.76
C ARG A 449 -14.33 40.52 27.53
N LYS A 450 -14.37 39.30 28.09
CA LYS A 450 -13.24 38.71 28.83
C LYS A 450 -12.06 38.38 27.93
N LEU A 451 -12.32 37.79 26.77
CA LEU A 451 -11.27 37.54 25.77
C LEU A 451 -10.65 38.85 25.27
N GLY A 452 -11.46 39.91 25.13
CA GLY A 452 -10.99 41.23 24.72
C GLY A 452 -10.14 41.92 25.79
N GLN A 453 -10.51 41.81 27.07
CA GLN A 453 -9.73 42.35 28.18
C GLN A 453 -8.34 41.72 28.29
N ALA A 454 -8.18 40.47 27.87
CA ALA A 454 -6.93 39.75 27.89
C ALA A 454 -6.02 40.01 26.66
N ASP A 455 -6.44 40.88 25.73
CA ASP A 455 -5.69 41.25 24.51
C ASP A 455 -5.29 40.04 23.64
N VAL A 456 -6.13 39.00 23.63
CA VAL A 456 -5.95 37.79 22.81
C VAL A 456 -6.78 37.80 21.53
N MET A 457 -7.70 38.77 21.37
CA MET A 457 -8.53 38.91 20.17
C MET A 457 -7.85 39.84 19.14
N GLU A 458 -7.40 39.28 18.02
CA GLU A 458 -6.79 40.07 16.92
C GLU A 458 -7.86 40.62 15.96
N TYR A 459 -8.85 39.80 15.62
CA TYR A 459 -9.97 40.18 14.74
C TYR A 459 -11.30 39.80 15.39
N TYR A 460 -12.28 40.68 15.28
CA TYR A 460 -13.66 40.45 15.74
C TYR A 460 -14.62 40.76 14.59
N TRP A 461 -15.46 39.78 14.24
CA TRP A 461 -16.52 39.94 13.26
C TRP A 461 -17.87 39.82 13.97
N SER A 462 -18.61 40.92 14.03
CA SER A 462 -20.03 40.86 14.37
C SER A 462 -20.80 40.48 13.11
N VAL A 463 -21.68 39.47 13.21
CA VAL A 463 -22.61 39.09 12.15
C VAL A 463 -24.00 39.59 12.56
N PRO A 464 -24.31 40.89 12.35
CA PRO A 464 -25.62 41.42 12.67
C PRO A 464 -26.67 40.85 11.72
N TRP A 465 -27.83 40.51 12.26
CA TRP A 465 -29.02 40.28 11.47
C TRP A 465 -29.63 41.62 11.05
N PHE A 466 -29.05 42.42 10.14
CA PHE A 466 -29.84 43.54 9.60
C PHE A 466 -29.48 43.99 8.19
N ASN A 467 -30.57 44.29 7.47
CA ASN A 467 -30.65 45.14 6.29
C ASN A 467 -29.45 46.08 6.16
N ILE A 468 -28.81 45.97 5.00
CA ILE A 468 -27.95 47.01 4.46
C ILE A 468 -28.83 48.26 4.32
N ILE A 469 -28.64 49.23 5.21
CA ILE A 469 -29.01 50.63 5.00
C ILE A 469 -27.86 51.44 5.58
N GLY A 470 -26.98 51.91 4.69
CA GLY A 470 -25.94 52.86 5.06
C GLY A 470 -26.53 54.22 5.40
N LEU A 471 -26.06 54.83 6.49
CA LEU A 471 -25.27 56.08 6.49
C LEU A 471 -25.07 56.57 7.96
N PRO A 472 -24.07 57.44 8.21
CA PRO A 472 -23.03 57.19 9.20
C PRO A 472 -23.13 58.07 10.44
N ARG A 473 -22.48 57.64 11.53
CA ARG A 473 -21.66 58.52 12.39
C ARG A 473 -20.48 57.74 12.94
#